data_AF-A0A562QGU3-F1
#
_entry.id   AF-A0A562QGU3-F1
#
_cell.length_a   1.000
_cell.length_b   1.000
_cell.length_c   1.000
_cell.angle_alpha   90.00
_cell.angle_beta   90.00
_cell.angle_gamma   90.00
#
_symmetry.space_group_name_H-M   'P 1'
#
loop_
_entity.id
_entity.type
_entity.pdbx_description
1 polymer ?
#
loop_
_entity_poly.entity_id
_entity_poly.type
_entity_poly.pdbx_seq_one_letter_code
_entity_poly.pdbx_strand_id
1 'polypeptide(L)'
;MNDRDRSALVHNVSFNESKIDLYEKQLTREINLAKNIQTRLLNGSSPSLIEGEITGTSIPARLVGGDYYDFYPLVDGRLRIVIGDVMGKGIPAAMLMILTRGAFRAAAESQSGPSETLTAMNNALYEDLRGLGSFVTIFCADWDPKTGILTFSSAGHNLPLVVRNHEIIDIPKVSGVMLGGLPDQKYDVQKMQLEDFDTVFFYTDGIIEAENKNKEQFKLVRLKEVLTENICLNVDQIKQKVIQALKKYIEEVPQKDDITMIILKTKKEAPDLEQGSSPRSD
;
A
#
# COMPACT_ATOMS: atom_id res chain seq x y z
N MET A 1 -49.75 -28.49 23.20
CA MET A 1 -49.39 -27.09 22.90
C MET A 1 -50.55 -26.51 22.12
N ASN A 2 -51.29 -25.55 22.68
CA ASN A 2 -52.50 -25.03 22.03
C ASN A 2 -52.14 -24.16 20.82
N ASP A 3 -53.04 -24.02 19.85
CA ASP A 3 -52.80 -23.21 18.63
C ASP A 3 -52.42 -21.75 18.94
N ARG A 4 -52.85 -21.21 20.08
CA ARG A 4 -52.43 -19.89 20.57
C ARG A 4 -50.95 -19.83 20.94
N ASP A 5 -50.41 -20.88 21.55
CA ASP A 5 -48.98 -20.95 21.93
C ASP A 5 -48.10 -21.11 20.69
N ARG A 6 -48.54 -21.90 19.70
CA ARG A 6 -47.84 -22.04 18.40
C ARG A 6 -47.84 -20.72 17.62
N SER A 7 -48.96 -20.00 17.57
CA SER A 7 -49.06 -18.70 16.89
C SER A 7 -48.16 -17.64 17.55
N ALA A 8 -48.13 -17.58 18.88
CA ALA A 8 -47.25 -16.68 19.63
C ALA A 8 -45.75 -17.00 19.41
N LEU A 9 -45.39 -18.29 19.37
CA LEU A 9 -44.03 -18.74 19.05
C LEU A 9 -43.61 -18.37 17.62
N VAL A 10 -44.46 -18.61 16.62
CA VAL A 10 -44.17 -18.25 15.21
C VAL A 10 -44.05 -16.75 15.02
N HIS A 11 -44.91 -15.95 15.67
CA HIS A 11 -44.84 -14.49 15.63
C HIS A 11 -43.55 -13.96 16.30
N ASN A 12 -43.13 -14.53 17.44
CA ASN A 12 -41.89 -14.15 18.11
C ASN A 12 -40.64 -14.52 17.30
N VAL A 13 -40.63 -15.69 16.64
CA VAL A 13 -39.51 -16.10 15.77
C VAL A 13 -39.42 -15.17 14.55
N SER A 14 -40.53 -14.92 13.85
CA SER A 14 -40.54 -14.04 12.67
C SER A 14 -40.18 -12.58 13.00
N PHE A 15 -40.60 -12.08 14.17
CA PHE A 15 -40.23 -10.75 14.66
C PHE A 15 -38.74 -10.65 15.02
N ASN A 16 -38.17 -11.70 15.61
CA ASN A 16 -36.73 -11.76 15.91
C ASN A 16 -35.89 -11.89 14.64
N GLU A 17 -36.31 -12.71 13.66
CA GLU A 17 -35.65 -12.79 12.34
C GLU A 17 -35.66 -11.44 11.63
N SER A 18 -36.78 -10.72 11.65
CA SER A 18 -36.91 -9.38 11.06
C SER A 18 -36.01 -8.34 11.75
N LYS A 19 -35.83 -8.44 13.07
CA LYS A 19 -34.89 -7.59 13.80
C LYS A 19 -33.44 -7.92 13.46
N ILE A 20 -33.07 -9.19 13.38
CA ILE A 20 -31.72 -9.63 13.02
C ILE A 20 -31.37 -9.12 11.61
N ASP A 21 -32.25 -9.31 10.64
CA ASP A 21 -32.07 -8.82 9.27
C ASP A 21 -31.91 -7.28 9.22
N LEU A 22 -32.69 -6.54 10.03
CA LEU A 22 -32.54 -5.09 10.13
C LEU A 22 -31.18 -4.68 10.71
N TYR A 23 -30.72 -5.35 11.78
CA TYR A 23 -29.41 -5.11 12.39
C TYR A 23 -28.26 -5.46 11.45
N GLU A 24 -28.33 -6.61 10.74
CA GLU A 24 -27.33 -7.00 9.74
C GLU A 24 -27.25 -5.98 8.60
N LYS A 25 -28.40 -5.49 8.13
CA LYS A 25 -28.46 -4.41 7.12
C LYS A 25 -27.83 -3.12 7.62
N GLN A 26 -28.05 -2.75 8.88
CA GLN A 26 -27.44 -1.56 9.48
C GLN A 26 -25.91 -1.71 9.58
N LEU A 27 -25.42 -2.81 10.14
CA LEU A 27 -23.99 -3.09 10.25
C LEU A 27 -23.32 -3.13 8.86
N THR A 28 -23.97 -3.76 7.90
CA THR A 28 -23.48 -3.82 6.51
C THR A 28 -23.37 -2.42 5.91
N ARG A 29 -24.33 -1.52 6.17
CA ARG A 29 -24.26 -0.12 5.70
C ARG A 29 -23.10 0.64 6.33
N GLU A 30 -22.90 0.50 7.64
CA GLU A 30 -21.81 1.16 8.36
C GLU A 30 -20.43 0.69 7.90
N ILE A 31 -20.26 -0.63 7.70
CA ILE A 31 -19.00 -1.19 7.20
C ILE A 31 -18.75 -0.74 5.76
N ASN A 32 -19.79 -0.69 4.91
CA ASN A 32 -19.63 -0.17 3.55
C ASN A 32 -19.25 1.32 3.53
N LEU A 33 -19.76 2.10 4.48
CA LEU A 33 -19.34 3.50 4.65
C LEU A 33 -17.85 3.58 5.03
N ALA A 34 -17.41 2.78 6.01
CA ALA A 34 -16.01 2.70 6.41
C ALA A 34 -15.10 2.28 5.24
N LYS A 35 -15.51 1.26 4.47
CA LYS A 35 -14.84 0.83 3.24
C LYS A 35 -14.69 1.96 2.23
N ASN A 36 -15.75 2.72 1.99
CA ASN A 36 -15.73 3.83 1.04
C ASN A 36 -14.76 4.94 1.49
N ILE A 37 -14.72 5.24 2.80
CA ILE A 37 -13.76 6.20 3.37
C ILE A 37 -12.34 5.69 3.17
N GLN A 38 -12.03 4.46 3.59
CA GLN A 38 -10.69 3.87 3.46
C GLN A 38 -10.25 3.82 1.99
N THR A 39 -11.13 3.39 1.08
CA THR A 39 -10.84 3.33 -0.36
C THR A 39 -10.49 4.70 -0.92
N ARG A 40 -11.19 5.77 -0.51
CA ARG A 40 -10.86 7.14 -0.94
C ARG A 40 -9.54 7.65 -0.39
N LEU A 41 -9.19 7.24 0.84
CA LEU A 41 -7.95 7.66 1.48
C LEU A 41 -6.71 6.96 0.90
N LEU A 42 -6.85 5.69 0.51
CA LEU A 42 -5.76 4.89 -0.06
C LEU A 42 -5.70 5.03 -1.59
N ASN A 43 -6.78 4.68 -2.29
CA ASN A 43 -6.83 4.59 -3.75
C ASN A 43 -7.23 5.92 -4.41
N GLY A 44 -6.78 7.04 -3.85
CA GLY A 44 -6.94 8.37 -4.43
C GLY A 44 -6.08 8.57 -5.68
N SER A 45 -6.18 9.74 -6.29
CA SER A 45 -5.32 10.12 -7.41
C SER A 45 -3.85 10.14 -6.99
N SER A 46 -2.99 9.48 -7.76
CA SER A 46 -1.54 9.57 -7.57
C SER A 46 -1.05 10.96 -7.98
N PRO A 47 0.01 11.50 -7.35
CA PRO A 47 0.55 12.80 -7.70
C PRO A 47 1.12 12.79 -9.12
N SER A 48 0.92 13.87 -9.86
CA SER A 48 1.58 14.06 -11.15
C SER A 48 3.06 14.39 -10.92
N LEU A 49 3.95 13.64 -11.56
CA LEU A 49 5.39 13.88 -11.51
C LEU A 49 5.84 14.58 -12.79
N ILE A 50 6.80 15.51 -12.65
CA ILE A 50 7.41 16.18 -13.80
C ILE A 50 8.29 15.19 -14.57
N GLU A 51 9.08 14.38 -13.86
CA GLU A 51 10.08 13.48 -14.43
C GLU A 51 9.87 12.02 -14.01
N GLY A 52 8.75 11.43 -14.41
CA GLY A 52 8.47 10.01 -14.15
C GLY A 52 6.99 9.71 -14.08
N GLU A 53 6.69 8.51 -13.63
CA GLU A 53 5.33 8.03 -13.42
C GLU A 53 5.23 7.35 -12.07
N ILE A 54 4.11 7.54 -11.38
CA ILE A 54 3.84 6.86 -10.12
C ILE A 54 2.38 6.44 -10.04
N THR A 55 2.15 5.24 -9.55
CA THR A 55 0.82 4.71 -9.25
C THR A 55 0.89 3.90 -7.98
N GLY A 56 -0.22 3.86 -7.24
CA GLY A 56 -0.37 2.99 -6.09
C GLY A 56 -1.75 2.35 -6.08
N THR A 57 -1.88 1.21 -5.40
CA THR A 57 -3.18 0.64 -5.09
C THR A 57 -3.10 -0.25 -3.85
N SER A 58 -4.19 -0.30 -3.10
CA SER A 58 -4.41 -1.22 -1.99
C SER A 58 -5.74 -1.93 -2.17
N ILE A 59 -5.72 -3.26 -2.12
CA ILE A 59 -6.85 -4.16 -2.31
C ILE A 59 -7.01 -4.96 -1.00
N PRO A 60 -8.00 -4.64 -0.16
CA PRO A 60 -8.18 -5.33 1.11
C PRO A 60 -8.68 -6.76 0.89
N ALA A 61 -8.24 -7.70 1.73
CA ALA A 61 -8.70 -9.09 1.76
C ALA A 61 -10.13 -9.23 2.29
N ARG A 62 -10.57 -8.25 3.09
CA ARG A 62 -11.92 -8.14 3.64
C ARG A 62 -12.57 -6.85 3.15
N LEU A 63 -13.66 -6.43 3.81
CA LEU A 63 -14.32 -5.15 3.49
C LEU A 63 -13.40 -3.95 3.75
N VAL A 64 -12.52 -4.04 4.74
CA VAL A 64 -11.48 -3.07 5.08
C VAL A 64 -10.19 -3.79 5.46
N GLY A 65 -9.06 -3.12 5.26
CA GLY A 65 -7.71 -3.66 5.44
C GLY A 65 -6.84 -2.89 6.45
N GLY A 66 -5.75 -3.52 6.88
CA GLY A 66 -4.67 -2.92 7.68
C GLY A 66 -3.57 -2.27 6.85
N ASP A 67 -3.41 -2.68 5.59
CA ASP A 67 -2.41 -2.11 4.70
C ASP A 67 -2.58 -0.59 4.48
N TYR A 68 -1.45 0.09 4.39
CA TYR A 68 -1.36 1.53 4.16
C TYR A 68 -0.36 1.85 3.06
N TYR A 69 -0.69 2.83 2.24
CA TYR A 69 0.30 3.53 1.44
C TYR A 69 -0.12 4.97 1.22
N ASP A 70 0.84 5.85 0.96
CA ASP A 70 0.55 7.25 0.69
C ASP A 70 1.70 7.99 -0.01
N PHE A 71 1.35 9.14 -0.57
CA PHE A 71 2.26 10.06 -1.22
C PHE A 71 2.16 11.44 -0.58
N TYR A 72 3.31 12.02 -0.24
CA TYR A 72 3.44 13.36 0.30
C TYR A 72 4.46 14.17 -0.51
N PRO A 73 4.00 15.08 -1.39
CA PRO A 73 4.89 16.02 -2.08
C PRO A 73 5.55 16.97 -1.07
N LEU A 74 6.88 17.06 -1.10
CA LEU A 74 7.66 17.94 -0.26
C LEU A 74 7.89 19.29 -0.93
N VAL A 75 8.07 20.34 -0.13
CA VAL A 75 8.23 21.74 -0.60
C VAL A 75 9.47 21.92 -1.49
N ASP A 76 10.50 21.10 -1.29
CA ASP A 76 11.73 21.11 -2.09
C ASP A 76 11.61 20.37 -3.44
N GLY A 77 10.44 19.80 -3.73
CA GLY A 77 10.15 19.08 -4.96
C GLY A 77 10.42 17.58 -4.89
N ARG A 78 10.90 17.05 -3.75
CA ARG A 78 11.00 15.61 -3.52
C ARG A 78 9.61 15.01 -3.29
N LEU A 79 9.47 13.72 -3.53
CA LEU A 79 8.27 12.97 -3.20
C LEU A 79 8.56 12.01 -2.04
N ARG A 80 7.87 12.19 -0.92
CA ARG A 80 7.86 11.21 0.17
C ARG A 80 6.81 10.15 -0.10
N ILE A 81 7.23 8.89 -0.05
CA ILE A 81 6.47 7.69 -0.34
C ILE A 81 6.46 6.85 0.94
N VAL A 82 5.29 6.33 1.31
CA VAL A 82 5.16 5.39 2.42
C VAL A 82 4.34 4.19 2.01
N ILE A 83 4.73 3.02 2.50
CA ILE A 83 3.95 1.78 2.44
C ILE A 83 4.13 1.04 3.76
N GLY A 84 3.09 0.36 4.22
CA GLY A 84 3.18 -0.42 5.44
C GLY A 84 2.00 -1.35 5.62
N ASP A 85 2.15 -2.24 6.60
CA ASP A 85 1.15 -3.22 6.99
C ASP A 85 1.00 -3.23 8.51
N VAL A 86 -0.25 -3.20 8.94
CA VAL A 86 -0.68 -3.21 10.34
C VAL A 86 -0.99 -4.64 10.75
N MET A 87 -0.41 -5.07 11.87
CA MET A 87 -0.69 -6.40 12.41
C MET A 87 -2.19 -6.64 12.62
N GLY A 88 -2.69 -7.75 12.08
CA GLY A 88 -4.08 -8.16 12.18
C GLY A 88 -4.87 -7.86 10.92
N LYS A 89 -6.21 -8.02 10.95
CA LYS A 89 -7.06 -7.90 9.75
C LYS A 89 -8.43 -7.33 10.09
N GLY A 90 -9.10 -6.79 9.07
CA GLY A 90 -10.45 -6.27 9.19
C GLY A 90 -10.51 -4.96 9.98
N ILE A 91 -11.60 -4.74 10.70
CA ILE A 91 -11.90 -3.44 11.33
C ILE A 91 -10.82 -2.99 12.33
N PRO A 92 -10.31 -3.83 13.24
CA PRO A 92 -9.27 -3.38 14.18
C PRO A 92 -8.00 -2.88 13.48
N ALA A 93 -7.51 -3.62 12.47
CA ALA A 93 -6.34 -3.22 11.69
C ALA A 93 -6.62 -1.95 10.88
N ALA A 94 -7.82 -1.83 10.29
CA ALA A 94 -8.22 -0.62 9.57
C ALA A 94 -8.26 0.64 10.45
N MET A 95 -8.64 0.53 11.72
CA MET A 95 -8.61 1.66 12.65
C MET A 95 -7.17 2.11 12.95
N LEU A 96 -6.27 1.16 13.21
CA LEU A 96 -4.85 1.42 13.41
C LEU A 96 -4.18 1.97 12.14
N MET A 97 -4.61 1.54 10.96
CA MET A 97 -4.19 2.10 9.68
C MET A 97 -4.52 3.60 9.60
N ILE A 98 -5.74 4.00 9.99
CA ILE A 98 -6.13 5.43 10.00
C ILE A 98 -5.27 6.24 10.97
N LEU A 99 -4.98 5.71 12.16
CA LEU A 99 -4.04 6.34 13.10
C LEU A 99 -2.64 6.47 12.50
N THR A 100 -2.16 5.41 11.85
CA THR A 100 -0.86 5.38 11.15
C THR A 100 -0.78 6.44 10.07
N ARG A 101 -1.84 6.58 9.26
CA ARG A 101 -1.95 7.64 8.24
C ARG A 101 -1.88 9.03 8.86
N GLY A 102 -2.58 9.26 9.97
CA GLY A 102 -2.55 10.53 10.69
C GLY A 102 -1.13 10.88 11.16
N ALA A 103 -0.46 9.93 11.82
CA ALA A 103 0.92 10.07 12.27
C ALA A 103 1.89 10.32 11.11
N PHE A 104 1.75 9.57 10.00
CA PHE A 104 2.56 9.78 8.80
C PHE A 104 2.38 11.19 8.25
N ARG A 105 1.14 11.67 8.06
CA ARG A 105 0.91 12.99 7.47
C ARG A 105 1.49 14.11 8.33
N ALA A 106 1.39 14.01 9.66
CA ALA A 106 1.99 14.98 10.57
C ALA A 106 3.54 14.92 10.58
N ALA A 107 4.11 13.71 10.53
CA ALA A 107 5.57 13.52 10.47
C ALA A 107 6.15 13.92 9.10
N ALA A 108 5.45 13.62 8.02
CA ALA A 108 5.87 13.95 6.65
C ALA A 108 6.00 15.46 6.44
N GLU A 109 5.11 16.24 7.05
CA GLU A 109 5.15 17.71 6.99
C GLU A 109 6.30 18.32 7.80
N SER A 110 6.63 17.72 8.95
CA SER A 110 7.55 18.31 9.94
C SER A 110 8.98 17.78 9.88
N GLN A 111 9.21 16.61 9.28
CA GLN A 111 10.51 15.92 9.31
C GLN A 111 11.27 15.99 7.98
N SER A 112 12.59 16.14 8.07
CA SER A 112 13.49 16.35 6.93
C SER A 112 13.70 15.13 6.04
N GLY A 113 13.56 13.93 6.59
CA GLY A 113 13.86 12.68 5.89
C GLY A 113 13.08 11.45 6.39
N PRO A 114 13.27 10.29 5.74
CA PRO A 114 12.53 9.07 6.05
C PRO A 114 12.82 8.50 7.45
N SER A 115 14.07 8.55 7.90
CA SER A 115 14.47 8.05 9.23
C SER A 115 13.80 8.86 10.35
N GLU A 116 13.85 10.19 10.25
CA GLU A 116 13.24 11.10 11.20
C GLU A 116 11.71 10.96 11.18
N THR A 117 11.13 10.76 9.99
CA THR A 117 9.70 10.47 9.82
C THR A 117 9.30 9.20 10.58
N LEU A 118 10.01 8.09 10.37
CA LEU A 118 9.70 6.83 11.08
C LEU A 118 9.92 6.93 12.58
N THR A 119 10.96 7.64 13.02
CA THR A 119 11.24 7.88 14.44
C THR A 119 10.09 8.67 15.08
N ALA A 120 9.64 9.75 14.43
CA ALA A 120 8.51 10.55 14.90
C ALA A 120 7.20 9.74 14.92
N MET A 121 6.95 8.92 13.90
CA MET A 121 5.80 8.03 13.86
C MET A 121 5.83 6.99 14.99
N ASN A 122 6.99 6.37 15.26
CA ASN A 122 7.12 5.42 16.36
C ASN A 122 6.82 6.11 17.70
N ASN A 123 7.40 7.27 17.95
CA ASN A 123 7.17 8.00 19.21
C ASN A 123 5.71 8.40 19.39
N ALA A 124 5.02 8.77 18.30
CA ALA A 124 3.60 9.13 18.35
C ALA A 124 2.68 7.94 18.58
N LEU A 125 3.04 6.75 18.06
CA LEU A 125 2.16 5.57 18.06
C LEU A 125 2.55 4.51 19.11
N TYR A 126 3.73 4.61 19.73
CA TYR A 126 4.31 3.51 20.51
C TYR A 126 3.40 3.04 21.65
N GLU A 127 2.92 3.94 22.50
CA GLU A 127 2.08 3.58 23.65
C GLU A 127 0.75 2.95 23.21
N ASP A 128 0.11 3.50 22.17
CA ASP A 128 -1.16 2.99 21.63
C ASP A 128 -0.98 1.59 21.03
N LEU A 129 0.03 1.41 20.17
CA LEU A 129 0.32 0.12 19.53
C LEU A 129 0.71 -0.92 20.59
N ARG A 130 1.58 -0.56 21.52
CA ARG A 130 2.03 -1.46 22.59
C ARG A 130 0.89 -1.87 23.51
N GLY A 131 0.05 -0.92 23.92
CA GLY A 131 -1.12 -1.18 24.77
C GLY A 131 -2.17 -2.06 24.11
N LEU A 132 -2.33 -1.96 22.79
CA LEU A 132 -3.21 -2.81 22.00
C LEU A 132 -2.58 -4.14 21.58
N GLY A 133 -1.33 -4.40 21.96
CA GLY A 133 -0.58 -5.59 21.56
C GLY A 133 -0.38 -5.68 20.04
N SER A 134 -0.31 -4.54 19.36
CA SER A 134 -0.19 -4.43 17.91
C SER A 134 1.12 -3.76 17.50
N PHE A 135 1.41 -3.79 16.20
CA PHE A 135 2.54 -3.12 15.60
C PHE A 135 2.26 -2.82 14.13
N VAL A 136 3.11 -1.98 13.52
CA VAL A 136 3.02 -1.64 12.10
C VAL A 136 4.41 -1.74 11.47
N THR A 137 4.51 -2.49 10.38
CA THR A 137 5.72 -2.47 9.55
C THR A 137 5.60 -1.34 8.54
N ILE A 138 6.63 -0.50 8.38
CA ILE A 138 6.59 0.61 7.42
C ILE A 138 7.91 0.73 6.66
N PHE A 139 7.81 0.98 5.35
CA PHE A 139 8.89 1.50 4.53
C PHE A 139 8.59 2.95 4.13
N CYS A 140 9.56 3.84 4.32
CA CYS A 140 9.45 5.25 3.98
C CYS A 140 10.61 5.67 3.08
N ALA A 141 10.33 6.42 2.02
CA ALA A 141 11.34 6.90 1.09
C ALA A 141 11.06 8.31 0.59
N ASP A 142 12.12 9.09 0.40
CA ASP A 142 12.11 10.35 -0.32
C ASP A 142 12.80 10.12 -1.67
N TRP A 143 12.05 10.31 -2.76
CA TRP A 143 12.60 10.30 -4.11
C TRP A 143 12.79 11.75 -4.58
N ASP A 144 14.02 12.06 -4.99
CA ASP A 144 14.35 13.33 -5.63
C ASP A 144 14.35 13.14 -7.15
N PRO A 145 13.35 13.69 -7.88
CA PRO A 145 13.30 13.56 -9.33
C PRO A 145 14.49 14.22 -10.03
N LYS A 146 15.02 15.32 -9.48
CA LYS A 146 16.09 16.10 -10.13
C LYS A 146 17.44 15.39 -10.09
N THR A 147 17.71 14.67 -9.01
CA THR A 147 18.99 13.96 -8.81
C THR A 147 18.88 12.46 -9.07
N GLY A 148 17.66 11.91 -9.12
CA GLY A 148 17.42 10.47 -9.20
C GLY A 148 17.72 9.72 -7.90
N ILE A 149 18.03 10.43 -6.80
CA ILE A 149 18.37 9.78 -5.54
C ILE A 149 17.11 9.33 -4.81
N LEU A 150 17.06 8.05 -4.46
CA LEU A 150 16.09 7.49 -3.53
C LEU A 150 16.73 7.36 -2.14
N THR A 151 16.29 8.17 -1.18
CA THR A 151 16.68 8.05 0.23
C THR A 151 15.59 7.30 0.97
N PHE A 152 15.91 6.31 1.79
CA PHE A 152 14.89 5.45 2.39
C PHE A 152 15.27 4.88 3.77
N SER A 153 14.25 4.45 4.50
CA SER A 153 14.35 3.84 5.81
C SER A 153 13.25 2.78 5.99
N SER A 154 13.48 1.77 6.82
CA SER A 154 12.52 0.69 7.08
C SER A 154 12.34 0.44 8.57
N ALA A 155 11.09 0.42 9.00
CA ALA A 155 10.61 -0.08 10.28
C ALA A 155 10.09 -1.50 10.10
N GLY A 156 10.98 -2.42 9.73
CA GLY A 156 10.69 -3.86 9.65
C GLY A 156 9.87 -4.30 8.45
N HIS A 157 9.63 -3.42 7.48
CA HIS A 157 8.89 -3.74 6.26
C HIS A 157 9.78 -4.30 5.16
N ASN A 158 9.15 -4.97 4.19
CA ASN A 158 9.81 -5.50 3.00
C ASN A 158 10.50 -4.39 2.20
N LEU A 159 11.68 -4.72 1.68
CA LEU A 159 12.42 -3.84 0.79
C LEU A 159 11.78 -3.85 -0.61
N PRO A 160 11.68 -2.69 -1.28
CA PRO A 160 11.17 -2.65 -2.64
C PRO A 160 12.09 -3.41 -3.61
N LEU A 161 11.51 -3.85 -4.72
CA LEU A 161 12.27 -4.38 -5.85
C LEU A 161 12.63 -3.24 -6.79
N VAL A 162 13.89 -3.18 -7.22
CA VAL A 162 14.32 -2.27 -8.28
C VAL A 162 14.56 -3.09 -9.54
N VAL A 163 13.96 -2.67 -10.65
CA VAL A 163 14.11 -3.29 -11.96
C VAL A 163 14.83 -2.30 -12.86
N ARG A 164 15.97 -2.73 -13.42
CA ARG A 164 16.79 -1.99 -14.37
C ARG A 164 17.12 -2.89 -15.54
N ASN A 165 16.88 -2.45 -16.77
CA ASN A 165 17.21 -3.22 -17.97
C ASN A 165 16.75 -4.69 -17.94
N HIS A 166 15.50 -4.93 -17.50
CA HIS A 166 14.91 -6.27 -17.33
C HIS A 166 15.58 -7.15 -16.25
N GLU A 167 16.43 -6.58 -15.39
CA GLU A 167 17.08 -7.29 -14.29
C GLU A 167 16.69 -6.70 -12.94
N ILE A 168 16.69 -7.54 -11.90
CA ILE A 168 16.48 -7.09 -10.52
C ILE A 168 17.80 -6.61 -9.94
N ILE A 169 17.81 -5.37 -9.47
CA ILE A 169 18.96 -4.76 -8.81
C ILE A 169 18.77 -4.84 -7.30
N ASP A 170 19.82 -5.28 -6.60
CA ASP A 170 19.85 -5.28 -5.14
C ASP A 170 19.92 -3.85 -4.61
N ILE A 171 19.02 -3.52 -3.68
CA ILE A 171 19.07 -2.24 -2.97
C ILE A 171 19.90 -2.37 -1.69
N PRO A 172 20.52 -1.28 -1.20
CA PRO A 172 21.19 -1.28 0.10
C PRO A 172 20.28 -1.79 1.20
N LYS A 173 20.77 -2.75 1.99
CA LYS A 173 20.01 -3.31 3.11
C LYS A 173 19.77 -2.23 4.15
N VAL A 174 18.51 -2.07 4.52
CA VAL A 174 18.08 -1.32 5.70
C VAL A 174 17.07 -2.17 6.44
N SER A 175 17.13 -2.15 7.76
CA SER A 175 16.15 -2.84 8.60
C SER A 175 15.99 -2.03 9.88
N GLY A 176 14.88 -2.25 10.56
CA GLY A 176 14.54 -1.58 11.79
C GLY A 176 13.42 -2.34 12.49
N VAL A 177 13.19 -2.02 13.75
CA VAL A 177 12.09 -2.62 14.50
C VAL A 177 10.77 -1.99 14.06
N MET A 178 9.74 -2.80 13.83
CA MET A 178 8.38 -2.32 13.58
C MET A 178 7.92 -1.24 14.57
N LEU A 179 7.09 -0.31 14.10
CA LEU A 179 6.52 0.73 14.96
C LEU A 179 5.71 0.07 16.09
N GLY A 180 5.85 0.59 17.31
CA GLY A 180 5.26 -0.02 18.51
C GLY A 180 6.06 -1.18 19.11
N GLY A 181 7.17 -1.57 18.48
CA GLY A 181 8.04 -2.66 18.97
C GLY A 181 8.93 -2.23 20.14
N LEU A 182 9.65 -1.11 19.99
CA LEU A 182 10.55 -0.56 21.01
C LEU A 182 10.31 0.95 21.21
N PRO A 183 10.40 1.45 22.46
CA PRO A 183 10.31 2.88 22.74
C PRO A 183 11.56 3.60 22.22
N ASP A 184 11.41 4.88 21.84
CA ASP A 184 12.49 5.75 21.39
C ASP A 184 13.36 5.19 20.24
N GLN A 185 12.80 4.27 19.45
CA GLN A 185 13.50 3.63 18.33
C GLN A 185 13.89 4.67 17.28
N LYS A 186 15.20 4.73 16.98
CA LYS A 186 15.74 5.46 15.84
C LYS A 186 15.93 4.52 14.66
N TYR A 187 15.70 5.04 13.46
CA TYR A 187 15.76 4.24 12.23
C TYR A 187 16.97 4.62 11.38
N ASP A 188 17.60 3.62 10.77
CA ASP A 188 18.73 3.89 9.87
C ASP A 188 18.25 4.41 8.51
N VAL A 189 19.12 5.14 7.82
CA VAL A 189 18.85 5.67 6.49
C VAL A 189 19.83 5.10 5.48
N GLN A 190 19.33 4.75 4.31
CA GLN A 190 20.11 4.34 3.15
C GLN A 190 19.75 5.17 1.93
N LYS A 191 20.62 5.14 0.92
CA LYS A 191 20.42 5.86 -0.34
C LYS A 191 20.79 4.98 -1.52
N MET A 192 20.06 5.14 -2.61
CA MET A 192 20.35 4.51 -3.89
C MET A 192 20.23 5.53 -5.01
N GLN A 193 21.16 5.49 -5.96
CA GLN A 193 21.04 6.24 -7.21
C GLN A 193 20.17 5.45 -8.18
N LEU A 194 19.00 5.99 -8.53
CA LEU A 194 18.21 5.49 -9.64
C LEU A 194 18.71 6.10 -10.95
N GLU A 195 18.65 5.29 -12.00
CA GLU A 195 18.93 5.68 -13.38
C GLU A 195 17.62 5.98 -14.10
N ASP A 196 17.72 6.53 -15.31
CA ASP A 196 16.57 6.76 -16.16
C ASP A 196 15.87 5.43 -16.49
N PHE A 197 14.53 5.42 -16.46
CA PHE A 197 13.68 4.27 -16.74
C PHE A 197 13.75 3.11 -15.74
N ASP A 198 14.49 3.27 -14.63
CA ASP A 198 14.39 2.37 -13.48
C ASP A 198 12.95 2.32 -12.96
N THR A 199 12.52 1.13 -12.55
CA THR A 199 11.24 0.96 -11.86
C THR A 199 11.45 0.44 -10.46
N VAL A 200 10.89 1.14 -9.48
CA VAL A 200 10.87 0.75 -8.07
C VAL A 200 9.46 0.25 -7.74
N PHE A 201 9.38 -1.00 -7.30
CA PHE A 201 8.15 -1.69 -6.93
C PHE A 201 8.13 -1.93 -5.42
N PHE A 202 7.29 -1.16 -4.72
CA PHE A 202 7.04 -1.31 -3.29
C PHE A 202 5.83 -2.22 -3.10
N TYR A 203 5.86 -3.11 -2.11
CA TYR A 203 4.83 -4.13 -1.95
C TYR A 203 4.68 -4.62 -0.51
N THR A 204 3.46 -5.03 -0.16
CA THR A 204 3.17 -5.78 1.07
C THR A 204 3.23 -7.29 0.83
N ASP A 205 3.40 -8.06 1.89
CA ASP A 205 3.60 -9.51 1.83
C ASP A 205 2.39 -10.25 1.22
N GLY A 206 1.17 -9.70 1.32
CA GLY A 206 -0.02 -10.27 0.69
C GLY A 206 0.10 -10.55 -0.81
N ILE A 207 1.04 -9.91 -1.52
CA ILE A 207 1.38 -10.24 -2.91
C ILE A 207 2.16 -11.56 -3.00
N ILE A 208 3.24 -11.69 -2.23
CA ILE A 208 4.13 -12.86 -2.33
C ILE A 208 3.59 -14.07 -1.56
N GLU A 209 2.74 -13.83 -0.55
CA GLU A 209 2.09 -14.86 0.25
C GLU A 209 0.73 -15.31 -0.30
N ALA A 210 0.25 -14.69 -1.37
CA ALA A 210 -0.97 -15.11 -2.05
C ALA A 210 -0.92 -16.60 -2.42
N GLU A 211 -1.92 -17.37 -1.99
CA GLU A 211 -1.96 -18.83 -2.14
C GLU A 211 -2.91 -19.27 -3.25
N ASN A 212 -2.51 -20.31 -4.00
CA ASN A 212 -3.40 -21.03 -4.90
C ASN A 212 -4.19 -22.14 -4.18
N LYS A 213 -5.01 -22.91 -4.92
CA LYS A 213 -5.82 -24.03 -4.38
C LYS A 213 -5.00 -25.14 -3.70
N ASN A 214 -3.72 -25.27 -4.04
CA ASN A 214 -2.78 -26.22 -3.44
C ASN A 214 -2.08 -25.66 -2.19
N LYS A 215 -2.44 -24.45 -1.74
CA LYS A 215 -1.76 -23.71 -0.65
C LYS A 215 -0.32 -23.34 -0.98
N GLU A 216 0.01 -23.22 -2.26
CA GLU A 216 1.33 -22.78 -2.70
C GLU A 216 1.34 -21.26 -2.88
N GLN A 217 2.28 -20.58 -2.24
CA GLN A 217 2.45 -19.13 -2.33
C GLN A 217 2.95 -18.67 -3.72
N PHE A 218 2.56 -17.46 -4.12
CA PHE A 218 2.99 -16.80 -5.36
C PHE A 218 4.51 -16.62 -5.40
N LYS A 219 5.10 -16.25 -4.25
CA LYS A 219 6.52 -16.04 -4.00
C LYS A 219 7.16 -14.90 -4.80
N LEU A 220 8.31 -14.47 -4.30
CA LEU A 220 9.08 -13.39 -4.89
C LEU A 220 9.56 -13.69 -6.32
N VAL A 221 9.83 -14.97 -6.64
CA VAL A 221 10.34 -15.38 -7.96
C VAL A 221 9.36 -14.99 -9.06
N ARG A 222 8.07 -15.29 -8.90
CA ARG A 222 7.03 -14.95 -9.89
C ARG A 222 6.78 -13.46 -9.99
N LEU A 223 6.86 -12.75 -8.85
CA LEU A 223 6.74 -11.29 -8.86
C LEU A 223 7.88 -10.67 -9.69
N LYS A 224 9.12 -11.10 -9.46
CA LYS A 224 10.28 -10.65 -10.23
C LYS A 224 10.10 -10.90 -11.73
N GLU A 225 9.70 -12.10 -12.13
CA GLU A 225 9.43 -12.47 -13.53
C GLU A 225 8.42 -11.50 -14.18
N VAL A 226 7.26 -11.29 -13.54
CA VAL A 226 6.22 -10.38 -14.05
C VAL A 226 6.75 -8.96 -14.21
N LEU A 227 7.53 -8.46 -13.26
CA LEU A 227 8.10 -7.11 -13.34
C LEU A 227 9.13 -6.98 -14.47
N THR A 228 10.05 -7.95 -14.58
CA THR A 228 11.11 -7.93 -15.60
C THR A 228 10.56 -8.07 -17.02
N GLU A 229 9.49 -8.85 -17.22
CA GLU A 229 8.86 -9.02 -18.54
C GLU A 229 8.09 -7.78 -19.01
N ASN A 230 7.64 -6.93 -18.09
CA ASN A 230 6.69 -5.84 -18.37
C ASN A 230 7.29 -4.44 -18.14
N ILE A 231 8.60 -4.33 -17.89
CA ILE A 231 9.28 -3.08 -17.54
C ILE A 231 9.15 -1.95 -18.58
N CYS A 232 8.96 -2.30 -19.86
CA CYS A 232 8.76 -1.31 -20.93
C CYS A 232 7.37 -0.64 -20.90
N LEU A 233 6.42 -1.18 -20.14
CA LEU A 233 5.08 -0.62 -20.02
C LEU A 233 5.05 0.60 -19.08
N ASN A 234 3.97 1.38 -19.16
CA ASN A 234 3.74 2.45 -18.19
C ASN A 234 3.31 1.88 -16.82
N VAL A 235 3.38 2.68 -15.75
CA VAL A 235 3.15 2.18 -14.38
C VAL A 235 1.76 1.56 -14.19
N ASP A 236 0.72 2.10 -14.83
CA ASP A 236 -0.64 1.56 -14.72
C ASP A 236 -0.76 0.20 -15.42
N GLN A 237 -0.11 0.04 -16.58
CA GLN A 237 -0.05 -1.23 -17.28
C GLN A 237 0.73 -2.28 -16.48
N ILE A 238 1.87 -1.91 -15.88
CA ILE A 238 2.64 -2.82 -14.99
C ILE A 238 1.75 -3.28 -13.82
N LYS A 239 1.08 -2.33 -13.15
CA LYS A 239 0.11 -2.65 -12.07
C LYS A 239 -0.94 -3.65 -12.53
N GLN A 240 -1.54 -3.45 -13.70
CA GLN A 240 -2.52 -4.39 -14.23
C GLN A 240 -1.93 -5.78 -14.52
N LYS A 241 -0.69 -5.85 -15.01
CA LYS A 241 0.00 -7.13 -15.23
C LYS A 241 0.24 -7.90 -13.94
N VAL A 242 0.65 -7.22 -12.87
CA VAL A 242 0.80 -7.82 -11.54
C VAL A 242 -0.54 -8.34 -11.01
N ILE A 243 -1.59 -7.53 -11.08
CA ILE A 243 -2.95 -7.93 -10.64
C ILE A 243 -3.46 -9.12 -11.45
N GLN A 244 -3.26 -9.13 -12.77
CA GLN A 244 -3.65 -10.24 -13.64
C GLN A 244 -2.89 -11.52 -13.33
N ALA A 245 -1.58 -11.43 -13.08
CA ALA A 245 -0.76 -12.58 -12.70
C ALA A 245 -1.22 -13.17 -11.36
N LEU A 246 -1.50 -12.32 -10.37
CA LEU A 246 -2.04 -12.74 -9.08
C LEU A 246 -3.40 -13.43 -9.24
N LYS A 247 -4.37 -12.80 -9.92
CA LYS A 247 -5.68 -13.40 -10.17
C LYS A 247 -5.60 -14.74 -10.88
N LYS A 248 -4.73 -14.86 -11.90
CA LYS A 248 -4.51 -16.11 -12.62
C LYS A 248 -3.92 -17.20 -11.71
N TYR A 249 -3.04 -16.83 -10.78
CA TYR A 249 -2.38 -17.78 -9.89
C TYR A 249 -3.29 -18.26 -8.75
N ILE A 250 -4.06 -17.34 -8.17
CA ILE A 250 -4.96 -17.60 -7.03
C ILE A 250 -6.26 -18.29 -7.50
N GLU A 251 -6.68 -18.07 -8.74
CA GLU A 251 -7.95 -18.54 -9.31
C GLU A 251 -9.15 -18.07 -8.44
N GLU A 252 -9.94 -18.99 -7.90
CA GLU A 252 -11.13 -18.73 -7.07
C GLU A 252 -10.81 -18.72 -5.56
N VAL A 253 -9.54 -18.85 -5.17
CA VAL A 253 -9.17 -18.87 -3.75
C VAL A 253 -9.34 -17.47 -3.14
N PRO A 254 -10.05 -17.33 -2.00
CA PRO A 254 -10.17 -16.03 -1.36
C PRO A 254 -8.81 -15.49 -0.92
N GLN A 255 -8.60 -14.20 -1.17
CA GLN A 255 -7.44 -13.47 -0.69
C GLN A 255 -7.35 -13.56 0.84
N LYS A 256 -6.18 -13.94 1.36
CA LYS A 256 -5.95 -14.09 2.80
C LYS A 256 -5.46 -12.81 3.46
N ASP A 257 -4.66 -12.03 2.75
CA ASP A 257 -4.05 -10.79 3.25
C ASP A 257 -4.22 -9.63 2.31
N ASP A 258 -4.12 -8.41 2.82
CA ASP A 258 -4.24 -7.21 2.01
C ASP A 258 -3.12 -7.14 0.95
N ILE A 259 -3.46 -6.64 -0.24
CA ILE A 259 -2.54 -6.55 -1.36
C ILE A 259 -2.31 -5.08 -1.64
N THR A 260 -1.11 -4.59 -1.35
CA THR A 260 -0.75 -3.20 -1.58
C THR A 260 0.53 -3.09 -2.36
N MET A 261 0.53 -2.19 -3.35
CA MET A 261 1.70 -1.94 -4.18
C MET A 261 1.80 -0.46 -4.57
N ILE A 262 3.04 0.00 -4.73
CA ILE A 262 3.38 1.26 -5.38
C ILE A 262 4.38 0.96 -6.50
N ILE A 263 4.22 1.63 -7.63
CA ILE A 263 5.14 1.56 -8.75
C ILE A 263 5.60 2.98 -9.07
N LEU A 264 6.89 3.23 -8.89
CA LEU A 264 7.56 4.44 -9.34
C LEU A 264 8.43 4.08 -10.55
N LYS A 265 8.27 4.79 -11.65
CA LYS A 265 9.13 4.69 -12.83
C LYS A 265 9.81 6.03 -13.06
N THR A 266 11.15 6.05 -13.05
CA THR A 266 11.91 7.27 -13.29
C THR A 266 11.85 7.66 -14.75
N LYS A 267 11.74 8.97 -15.01
CA LYS A 267 11.72 9.59 -16.34
C LYS A 267 10.62 9.06 -17.28
N LYS A 268 9.74 9.98 -17.67
CA LYS A 268 8.81 9.75 -18.77
C LYS A 268 9.55 10.11 -20.06
N GLU A 269 9.46 9.30 -21.11
CA GLU A 269 9.73 9.85 -22.44
C GLU A 269 8.80 11.05 -22.60
N ALA A 270 9.36 12.24 -22.85
CA ALA A 270 8.55 13.36 -23.27
C ALA A 270 7.79 12.88 -24.53
N PRO A 271 6.48 13.14 -24.69
CA PRO A 271 5.89 13.02 -26.01
C PRO A 271 6.71 13.93 -26.91
N ASP A 272 7.26 13.37 -28.00
CA ASP A 272 8.02 14.11 -29.00
C ASP A 272 7.27 15.40 -29.31
N LEU A 273 7.76 16.53 -28.77
CA LEU A 273 7.38 17.83 -29.27
C LEU A 273 8.01 17.87 -30.65
N GLU A 274 7.17 17.63 -31.66
CA GLU A 274 7.50 17.77 -33.07
C GLU A 274 8.49 18.92 -33.23
N GLN A 275 9.71 18.55 -33.63
CA GLN A 275 10.75 19.50 -33.95
C GLN A 275 10.13 20.52 -34.90
N GLY A 276 10.10 21.77 -34.46
CA GLY A 276 9.71 22.90 -35.29
C GLY A 276 10.59 22.92 -36.54
N SER A 277 10.10 22.36 -37.63
CA SER A 277 10.62 22.61 -38.96
C SER A 277 10.06 23.96 -39.42
N SER A 278 10.71 25.04 -38.99
CA SER A 278 10.87 26.19 -39.87
C SER A 278 12.03 25.91 -40.81
N PRO A 279 11.81 25.93 -42.14
CA PRO A 279 12.83 26.37 -43.06
C PRO A 279 12.50 27.79 -43.51
N ARG A 280 13.43 28.71 -43.25
CA ARG A 280 13.59 29.92 -44.06
C ARG A 280 14.08 29.51 -45.46
N SER A 281 13.42 30.04 -46.49
CA SER A 281 13.90 30.28 -47.87
C SER A 281 12.65 30.64 -48.69
N ASP A 282 12.47 31.77 -49.38
CA ASP A 282 13.28 32.95 -49.72
C ASP A 282 12.33 34.17 -49.80
#